data_AF-A0A2U1AGZ6-F1
#
_entry.id   AF-A0A2U1AGZ6-F1
#
_cell.length_a   1.000
_cell.length_b   1.000
_cell.length_c   1.000
_cell.angle_alpha   90.00
_cell.angle_beta   90.00
_cell.angle_gamma   90.00
#
_symmetry.space_group_name_H-M   'P 1'
#
loop_
_entity.id
_entity.type
_entity.pdbx_description
1 polymer ?
#
loop_
_entity_poly.entity_id
_entity_poly.type
_entity_poly.pdbx_seq_one_letter_code
_entity_poly.pdbx_strand_id
1 'polypeptide(L)'
;MTEPAKQAPDIVGGAKVILSASVEGRRATGRTNHIHIGKSVIPTVGLAICKYENEDGYYLFGCDSNWKSVTDTWHETVEEAIEQAEREYGDLSGAWIKK
;
A
#
# COMPACT_ATOMS: atom_id res chain seq x y z
N MET A 1 -12.77 -21.42 1.85
CA MET A 1 -11.96 -21.40 0.62
C MET A 1 -11.30 -20.04 0.61
N THR A 2 -10.04 -19.94 0.99
CA THR A 2 -9.34 -18.64 1.03
C THR A 2 -8.81 -18.43 -0.38
N GLU A 3 -9.44 -17.53 -1.13
CA GLU A 3 -8.90 -17.08 -2.42
C GLU A 3 -7.46 -16.59 -2.16
N PRO A 4 -6.47 -16.99 -2.98
CA PRO A 4 -5.12 -16.50 -2.79
C PRO A 4 -5.15 -14.98 -2.87
N ALA A 5 -4.53 -14.31 -1.89
CA ALA A 5 -4.41 -12.86 -1.84
C ALA A 5 -4.08 -12.36 -3.25
N LYS A 6 -5.02 -11.64 -3.86
CA LYS A 6 -4.96 -11.24 -5.26
C LYS A 6 -3.62 -10.53 -5.48
N GLN A 7 -2.80 -11.01 -6.41
CA GLN A 7 -1.52 -10.35 -6.69
C GLN A 7 -1.77 -8.92 -7.17
N ALA A 8 -0.88 -8.00 -6.79
CA ALA A 8 -0.96 -6.63 -7.26
C ALA A 8 -0.90 -6.58 -8.81
N PRO A 9 -1.75 -5.78 -9.47
CA PRO A 9 -1.62 -5.52 -10.90
C PRO A 9 -0.34 -4.72 -11.17
N ASP A 10 0.11 -4.68 -12.43
CA ASP A 10 1.28 -3.90 -12.84
C ASP A 10 1.04 -2.39 -12.82
N ILE A 11 -0.23 -1.98 -12.80
CA ILE A 11 -0.66 -0.57 -12.75
C ILE A 11 -1.74 -0.42 -11.69
N VAL A 12 -1.53 0.52 -10.76
CA VAL A 12 -2.51 0.95 -9.76
C VAL A 12 -2.67 2.46 -9.87
N GLY A 13 -3.91 2.95 -9.93
CA GLY A 13 -4.16 4.39 -10.02
C GLY A 13 -3.58 5.09 -11.24
N GLY A 14 -3.16 4.35 -12.27
CA GLY A 14 -2.44 4.89 -13.44
C GLY A 14 -0.92 4.98 -13.28
N ALA A 15 -0.36 4.61 -12.12
CA ALA A 15 1.08 4.51 -11.90
C ALA A 15 1.56 3.06 -12.03
N LYS A 16 2.79 2.89 -12.51
CA LYS A 16 3.41 1.57 -12.61
C LYS A 16 3.84 1.09 -11.23
N VAL A 17 3.45 -0.12 -10.86
CA VAL A 17 3.84 -0.75 -9.59
C VAL A 17 5.29 -1.21 -9.68
N ILE A 18 6.11 -0.79 -8.71
CA ILE A 18 7.52 -1.18 -8.56
C ILE A 18 7.65 -2.26 -7.48
N LEU A 19 6.99 -2.03 -6.35
CA LEU A 19 6.92 -2.97 -5.23
C LEU A 19 5.48 -3.10 -4.76
N SER A 20 5.12 -4.28 -4.28
CA SER A 20 3.82 -4.52 -3.66
C SER A 20 3.98 -5.39 -2.43
N ALA A 21 3.17 -5.15 -1.40
CA ALA A 21 3.12 -5.97 -0.20
C ALA A 21 1.67 -6.21 0.20
N SER A 22 1.38 -7.43 0.65
CA SER A 22 0.08 -7.72 1.28
C SER A 22 0.17 -7.42 2.77
N VAL A 23 -0.75 -6.60 3.26
CA VAL A 23 -0.98 -6.37 4.68
C VAL A 23 -2.26 -7.04 5.16
N GLU A 24 -2.87 -7.89 4.32
CA GLU A 24 -4.05 -8.66 4.64
C GLU A 24 -3.81 -9.54 5.89
N GLY A 25 -4.71 -9.45 6.86
CA GLY A 25 -4.57 -10.16 8.14
C GLY A 25 -3.61 -9.51 9.15
N ARG A 26 -2.85 -8.47 8.76
CA ARG A 26 -2.12 -7.64 9.71
C ARG A 26 -3.07 -6.58 10.25
N ARG A 27 -3.26 -6.54 11.58
CA ARG A 27 -3.88 -5.37 12.21
C ARG A 27 -2.91 -4.21 12.01
N ALA A 28 -3.33 -3.14 11.33
CA ALA A 28 -2.65 -1.84 11.45
C ALA A 28 -2.38 -1.60 12.94
N THR A 29 -1.18 -1.17 13.29
CA THR A 29 -0.61 -1.24 14.65
C THR A 29 -1.37 -0.44 15.72
N GLY A 30 -2.54 0.12 15.39
CA GLY A 30 -3.40 0.88 16.29
C GLY A 30 -2.91 2.30 16.55
N ARG A 31 -1.79 2.73 15.93
CA ARG A 31 -1.25 4.09 16.07
C ARG A 31 -1.93 5.11 15.15
N THR A 32 -2.68 4.64 14.15
CA THR A 32 -3.57 5.46 13.33
C THR A 32 -4.97 4.89 13.40
N ASN A 33 -5.71 5.25 14.45
CA ASN A 33 -7.18 5.11 14.45
C ASN A 33 -7.72 6.13 13.43
N HIS A 34 -7.90 5.73 12.16
CA HIS A 34 -8.74 6.48 11.23
C HIS A 34 -10.21 6.32 11.67
N ILE A 35 -10.59 6.86 12.82
CA ILE A 35 -12.01 7.05 13.15
C ILE A 35 -12.44 8.32 12.42
N HIS A 36 -12.74 8.22 11.13
CA HIS A 36 -13.50 9.25 10.46
C HIS A 36 -14.98 9.01 10.79
N ILE A 37 -15.56 9.89 11.60
CA ILE A 37 -16.97 9.87 12.00
C ILE A 37 -17.85 9.50 10.79
N GLY A 38 -18.43 8.29 10.83
CA GLY A 38 -19.48 7.85 9.92
C GLY A 38 -19.06 7.26 8.57
N LYS A 39 -17.77 7.06 8.26
CA LYS A 39 -17.36 6.33 7.05
C LYS A 39 -16.37 5.23 7.40
N SER A 40 -16.84 3.99 7.26
CA SER A 40 -16.05 2.77 7.37
C SER A 40 -14.69 2.96 6.70
N VAL A 41 -13.62 2.84 7.48
CA VAL A 41 -12.26 2.76 6.98
C VAL A 41 -12.25 1.59 6.02
N ILE A 42 -12.10 1.84 4.73
CA ILE A 42 -11.90 0.76 3.78
C ILE A 42 -10.57 0.13 4.21
N PRO A 43 -10.57 -1.14 4.66
CA PRO A 43 -9.35 -1.73 5.20
C PRO A 43 -8.32 -1.78 4.09
N THR A 44 -7.19 -1.11 4.31
CA THR A 44 -6.01 -1.28 3.48
C THR A 44 -5.52 -2.71 3.68
N VAL A 45 -5.63 -3.53 2.64
CA VAL A 45 -5.17 -4.93 2.64
C VAL A 45 -3.96 -5.12 1.74
N GLY A 46 -3.65 -4.15 0.87
CA GLY A 46 -2.48 -4.14 0.00
C GLY A 46 -1.76 -2.79 0.04
N LEU A 47 -0.44 -2.82 -0.10
CA LEU A 47 0.40 -1.65 -0.32
C LEU A 47 1.07 -1.78 -1.68
N ALA A 48 1.11 -0.69 -2.45
CA ALA A 48 1.81 -0.62 -3.72
C ALA A 48 2.69 0.62 -3.77
N ILE A 49 3.99 0.45 -3.95
CA ILE A 49 4.90 1.55 -4.27
C ILE A 49 4.95 1.66 -5.78
N CYS A 50 4.53 2.80 -6.29
CA CYS A 50 4.32 3.05 -7.70
C CYS A 50 5.12 4.26 -8.17
N LYS A 51 5.36 4.34 -9.47
CA LYS A 51 5.99 5.49 -10.13
C LYS A 51 5.20 5.87 -11.37
N TYR A 52 4.90 7.15 -11.53
CA TYR A 52 4.37 7.68 -12.79
C TYR A 52 5.52 7.95 -13.76
N GLU A 53 5.28 7.74 -15.05
CA GLU A 53 6.34 7.88 -16.07
C GLU A 53 6.94 9.29 -16.15
N ASN A 54 6.18 10.31 -15.75
CA ASN A 54 6.57 11.72 -15.86
C ASN A 54 6.94 12.37 -14.52
N GLU A 55 7.05 11.59 -13.44
CA GLU A 55 7.39 12.10 -12.11
C GLU A 55 8.63 11.42 -11.57
N ASP A 56 9.48 12.19 -10.89
CA ASP A 56 10.74 11.65 -10.33
C ASP A 56 10.51 10.81 -9.08
N GLY A 57 9.52 11.20 -8.26
CA GLY A 57 9.21 10.55 -6.98
C GLY A 57 8.38 9.27 -7.09
N TYR A 58 8.13 8.69 -5.93
CA TYR A 58 7.41 7.42 -5.74
C TYR A 58 6.17 7.65 -4.90
N TYR A 59 5.12 6.90 -5.21
CA TYR A 59 3.85 6.94 -4.50
C TYR A 59 3.61 5.64 -3.74
N LEU A 60 3.39 5.73 -2.44
CA LEU A 60 2.90 4.62 -1.63
C LEU A 60 1.37 4.66 -1.62
N PHE A 61 0.75 3.69 -2.27
CA PHE A 61 -0.70 3.51 -2.29
C PHE A 61 -1.15 2.48 -1.25
N GLY A 62 -2.06 2.90 -0.38
CA GLY A 62 -2.90 1.99 0.41
C GLY A 62 -4.06 1.52 -0.45
N CYS A 63 -4.15 0.21 -0.67
CA CYS A 63 -5.13 -0.41 -1.55
C CYS A 63 -6.13 -1.30 -0.80
N ASP A 64 -7.37 -1.30 -1.27
CA ASP A 64 -8.39 -2.25 -0.84
C ASP A 64 -8.20 -3.64 -1.45
N SER A 65 -9.11 -4.59 -1.14
CA SER A 65 -9.06 -5.97 -1.66
C SER A 65 -9.13 -6.09 -3.18
N ASN A 66 -9.52 -5.03 -3.88
CA ASN A 66 -9.55 -4.95 -5.33
C ASN A 66 -8.35 -4.22 -5.94
N TRP A 67 -7.31 -3.90 -5.14
CA TRP A 67 -6.17 -3.08 -5.54
C TRP A 67 -6.55 -1.67 -6.00
N LYS A 68 -7.68 -1.15 -5.52
CA LYS A 68 -8.05 0.25 -5.75
C LYS A 68 -7.38 1.11 -4.68
N SER A 69 -6.70 2.17 -5.10
CA SER A 69 -6.09 3.12 -4.18
C SER A 69 -7.18 3.79 -3.33
N VAL A 70 -6.95 3.75 -2.02
CA VAL A 70 -7.77 4.35 -0.95
C VAL A 70 -7.02 5.52 -0.33
N THR A 71 -5.70 5.38 -0.20
CA THR A 71 -4.78 6.41 0.25
C THR A 71 -3.55 6.44 -0.64
N ASP A 72 -2.94 7.61 -0.75
CA ASP A 72 -1.68 7.82 -1.44
C ASP A 72 -0.79 8.79 -0.65
N THR A 73 0.51 8.54 -0.66
CA THR A 73 1.53 9.44 -0.15
C THR A 73 2.70 9.48 -1.11
N TRP A 74 3.25 10.67 -1.34
CA TRP A 74 4.40 10.88 -2.22
C TRP A 74 5.70 10.90 -1.40
N HIS A 75 6.75 10.33 -1.97
CA HIS A 75 8.09 10.21 -1.38
C HIS A 75 9.16 10.44 -2.45
N GLU A 76 10.30 10.99 -2.05
CA GLU A 76 11.43 11.19 -2.98
C GLU A 76 12.07 9.85 -3.38
N THR A 77 12.10 8.90 -2.45
CA THR A 77 12.72 7.58 -2.66
C THR A 77 11.81 6.41 -2.31
N VAL A 78 12.14 5.23 -2.87
CA VAL A 78 11.45 3.97 -2.53
C VAL A 78 11.66 3.60 -1.06
N GLU A 79 12.84 3.88 -0.51
CA GLU A 79 13.19 3.56 0.87
C GLU A 79 12.33 4.36 1.87
N GLU A 80 12.09 5.65 1.62
CA GLU A 80 11.16 6.46 2.42
C GLU A 80 9.72 5.93 2.35
N ALA A 81 9.28 5.50 1.16
CA ALA A 81 7.97 4.88 1.00
C ALA A 81 7.86 3.55 1.79
N ILE A 82 8.93 2.76 1.84
CA ILE A 82 8.99 1.55 2.67
C ILE A 82 8.97 1.90 4.16
N GLU A 83 9.77 2.87 4.61
CA GLU A 83 9.82 3.29 6.01
C GLU A 83 8.45 3.80 6.51
N GLN A 84 7.76 4.60 5.69
CA GLN A 84 6.40 5.04 5.95
C GLN A 84 5.45 3.85 6.12
N ALA A 85 5.49 2.90 5.18
CA ALA A 85 4.66 1.69 5.24
C ALA A 85 4.94 0.87 6.50
N GLU A 86 6.21 0.70 6.86
CA GLU A 86 6.61 -0.07 8.05
C GLU A 86 6.20 0.63 9.35
N ARG A 87 6.21 1.96 9.38
CA ARG A 87 5.72 2.76 10.50
C ARG A 87 4.22 2.56 10.73
N GLU A 88 3.43 2.41 9.66
CA GLU A 88 1.98 2.25 9.74
C GLU A 88 1.54 0.80 10.00
N TYR A 89 2.18 -0.16 9.34
CA TYR A 89 1.74 -1.57 9.30
C TYR A 89 2.71 -2.55 10.00
N GLY A 90 3.80 -2.06 10.58
CA GLY A 90 4.86 -2.86 11.22
C GLY A 90 5.88 -3.37 10.20
N ASP A 91 6.78 -4.25 10.62
CA ASP A 91 7.87 -4.78 9.78
C ASP A 91 7.37 -5.43 8.47
N LEU A 92 7.72 -4.88 7.31
CA LEU A 92 7.30 -5.36 5.98
C LEU A 92 8.49 -5.82 5.12
N SER A 93 9.71 -5.77 5.66
CA SER A 93 10.95 -6.12 4.98
C SER A 93 10.93 -7.47 4.26
N GLY A 94 10.17 -8.47 4.75
CA GLY A 94 9.99 -9.77 4.10
C GLY A 94 8.71 -9.93 3.25
N ALA A 95 7.86 -8.91 3.18
CA ALA A 95 6.55 -8.96 2.51
C ALA A 95 6.54 -8.28 1.13
N TRP A 96 7.58 -7.50 0.80
CA TRP A 96 7.68 -6.81 -0.48
C TRP A 96 8.00 -7.76 -1.64
N ILE A 97 7.18 -7.66 -2.67
CA ILE A 97 7.31 -8.38 -3.94
C ILE A 97 7.63 -7.35 -5.02
N LYS A 98 8.77 -7.54 -5.69
CA LYS A 98 9.20 -6.73 -6.82
C LYS A 98 8.49 -7.16 -8.11
N LYS A 99 8.09 -6.17 -8.89
CA LYS A 99 7.51 -6.33 -10.23
C LYS A 99 8.55 -6.07 -11.32
#